data_AF-A0A392V2X3-F1
#
_entry.id   AF-A0A392V2X3-F1
#
_cell.length_a   1.000
_cell.length_b   1.000
_cell.length_c   1.000
_cell.angle_alpha   90.00
_cell.angle_beta   90.00
_cell.angle_gamma   90.00
#
_symmetry.space_group_name_H-M   'P 1'
#
loop_
_entity.id
_entity.type
_entity.pdbx_description
1 polymer ?
#
loop_
_entity_poly.entity_id
_entity_poly.type
_entity_poly.pdbx_seq_one_letter_code
_entity_poly.pdbx_strand_id
1 'polypeptide(L)' 'MSEEDNLLLVLDFKEEEIKEAVWDCEDSKSPGPDGVTFDFLKEFWEEVKGDFFRFISEFRENGRIV' A
#
# COMPACT_ATOMS: atom_id res chain seq x y z
N MET A 1 -21.54 7.57 -11.92
CA MET A 1 -20.54 6.49 -11.81
C MET A 1 -20.86 5.49 -12.89
N SER A 2 -19.89 5.22 -13.76
CA SER A 2 -20.01 4.20 -14.79
C SER A 2 -19.99 2.80 -14.15
N GLU A 3 -20.42 1.78 -14.88
CA GLU A 3 -20.26 0.38 -14.43
C GLU A 3 -18.77 0.02 -14.29
N GLU A 4 -17.89 0.63 -15.09
CA GLU A 4 -16.44 0.47 -15.01
C GLU A 4 -15.89 1.02 -13.69
N ASP A 5 -16.36 2.20 -13.25
CA ASP A 5 -15.94 2.80 -11.96
C ASP A 5 -16.30 1.88 -10.79
N ASN A 6 -17.48 1.23 -10.84
CA ASN A 6 -17.92 0.31 -9.80
C ASN A 6 -17.03 -0.95 -9.75
N LEU A 7 -16.57 -1.43 -10.91
CA LEU A 7 -15.67 -2.58 -10.98
C LEU A 7 -14.30 -2.24 -10.39
N LEU A 8 -13.76 -1.05 -10.65
CA LEU A 8 -12.46 -0.62 -10.09
C LEU A 8 -12.43 -0.69 -8.55
N LEU A 9 -13.55 -0.41 -7.88
CA LEU A 9 -13.63 -0.44 -6.41
C LEU A 9 -13.55 -1.85 -5.80
N VAL A 10 -13.80 -2.89 -6.61
CA VAL A 10 -13.83 -4.29 -6.14
C VAL A 10 -12.73 -5.15 -6.76
N LEU A 11 -11.87 -4.60 -7.62
CA LEU A 11 -10.73 -5.35 -8.17
C LEU A 11 -9.67 -5.61 -7.10
N ASP A 12 -8.86 -6.64 -7.35
CA ASP A 12 -7.67 -6.90 -6.55
C ASP A 12 -6.63 -5.82 -6.82
N PHE A 13 -5.88 -5.45 -5.78
CA PHE A 13 -4.79 -4.49 -5.90
C PHE A 13 -3.65 -5.07 -6.73
N LYS A 14 -3.00 -4.21 -7.51
CA LYS A 14 -1.77 -4.55 -8.24
C LYS A 14 -0.54 -4.09 -7.47
N GLU A 15 0.59 -4.78 -7.65
CA GLU A 15 1.86 -4.37 -7.03
C GLU A 15 2.23 -2.94 -7.48
N GLU A 16 2.02 -2.62 -8.75
CA GLU A 16 2.30 -1.29 -9.31
C GLU A 16 1.42 -0.21 -8.68
N GLU A 17 0.14 -0.49 -8.46
CA GLU A 17 -0.80 0.43 -7.82
C GLU A 17 -0.38 0.74 -6.37
N ILE A 18 0.01 -0.29 -5.62
CA ILE A 18 0.50 -0.14 -4.26
C ILE A 18 1.81 0.64 -4.25
N LYS A 19 2.72 0.35 -5.18
CA LYS A 19 3.99 1.06 -5.30
C LYS A 19 3.79 2.54 -5.61
N GLU A 20 2.93 2.86 -6.58
CA GLU A 20 2.59 4.25 -6.91
C GLU A 20 2.02 4.99 -5.70
N ALA A 21 1.09 4.37 -4.96
CA ALA A 21 0.54 4.95 -3.74
C ALA A 21 1.61 5.19 -2.65
N VAL A 22 2.61 4.31 -2.52
CA VAL A 22 3.75 4.50 -1.62
C VAL A 22 4.63 5.67 -2.08
N TRP A 23 4.87 5.81 -3.39
CA TRP A 23 5.69 6.88 -3.96
C TRP A 23 5.04 8.25 -3.90
N ASP A 24 3.72 8.31 -4.03
CA ASP A 24 2.91 9.53 -3.88
C ASP A 24 2.87 10.04 -2.44
N CYS A 25 3.21 9.20 -1.45
CA CYS A 25 3.32 9.63 -0.07
C CYS A 25 4.59 10.46 0.17
N GLU A 26 4.47 11.57 0.90
CA GLU A 26 5.58 12.46 1.19
C GLU A 26 6.61 11.83 2.15
N ASP A 27 7.87 11.88 1.72
CA ASP A 27 9.08 11.44 2.41
C ASP A 27 9.23 12.02 3.82
N SER A 28 8.99 13.35 3.90
CA SER A 28 9.28 14.17 5.08
C SER A 28 8.17 14.24 6.12
N LYS A 29 7.16 13.36 6.04
CA LYS A 29 6.13 13.29 7.09
C LYS A 29 6.78 13.00 8.44
N SER A 30 6.30 13.67 9.49
CA SER A 30 6.75 13.41 10.85
C SER A 30 6.58 11.91 11.15
N PRO A 31 7.64 11.21 11.58
CA PRO A 31 7.55 9.78 11.84
C PRO A 31 6.54 9.49 12.94
N GLY A 32 5.97 8.29 12.91
CA GLY A 32 5.19 7.78 14.03
C GLY A 32 6.06 7.62 15.29
N PRO A 33 5.46 7.15 16.41
CA PRO A 33 6.21 6.80 17.62
C PRO A 33 7.31 5.75 17.40
N ASP A 34 7.24 5.01 16.29
CA ASP A 34 8.19 4.00 15.84
C ASP A 34 9.40 4.57 15.07
N GLY A 35 9.38 5.85 14.68
CA GLY A 35 10.47 6.46 13.93
C GLY A 35 10.49 6.12 12.44
N VAL A 36 9.48 5.40 11.92
CA VAL A 36 9.46 4.94 10.52
C VAL A 36 8.65 5.90 9.65
N THR A 37 9.17 6.25 8.47
CA THR A 37 8.50 7.07 7.44
C THR A 37 8.35 6.30 6.14
N PHE A 38 7.69 6.90 5.15
CA PHE A 38 7.61 6.34 3.80
C PHE A 38 8.98 6.23 3.12
N ASP A 39 9.98 7.02 3.52
CA ASP A 39 11.35 6.89 3.02
C ASP A 39 11.93 5.50 3.24
N PHE A 40 11.67 4.91 4.41
CA PHE A 40 12.10 3.54 4.70
C PHE A 40 11.46 2.54 3.73
N LEU A 41 10.14 2.67 3.50
CA LEU A 41 9.44 1.77 2.57
C LEU A 41 9.94 1.94 1.13
N LYS A 42 10.30 3.16 0.72
CA LYS A 42 10.86 3.44 -0.61
C LYS A 42 12.29 2.91 -0.75
N GLU A 43 13.12 3.07 0.28
CA GLU A 43 14.52 2.63 0.29
C GLU A 43 14.64 1.11 0.24
N PHE A 44 13.81 0.40 1.02
CA PHE A 44 13.83 -1.06 1.15
C PHE A 44 12.71 -1.76 0.37
N TRP A 45 12.18 -1.12 -0.68
CA TRP A 45 11.00 -1.62 -1.39
C TRP A 45 11.20 -3.05 -1.91
N GLU A 46 12.36 -3.37 -2.50
CA GLU A 46 12.59 -4.70 -3.08
C GLU A 46 12.64 -5.80 -2.02
N GLU A 47 13.02 -5.47 -0.78
CA GLU A 47 13.04 -6.36 0.37
C GLU A 47 11.66 -6.53 1.00
N VAL A 48 10.86 -5.45 1.10
CA VAL A 48 9.60 -5.45 1.87
C VAL A 48 8.34 -5.61 1.02
N LYS A 49 8.40 -5.40 -0.30
CA LYS A 49 7.22 -5.38 -1.17
C LYS A 49 6.36 -6.63 -1.12
N GLY A 50 6.97 -7.80 -0.96
CA GLY A 50 6.25 -9.07 -0.89
C GLY A 50 5.36 -9.16 0.37
N ASP A 51 5.91 -8.75 1.51
CA ASP A 51 5.17 -8.69 2.77
C ASP A 51 4.11 -7.59 2.73
N PHE A 52 4.45 -6.43 2.16
CA PHE A 52 3.53 -5.30 2.04
C PHE A 52 2.34 -5.60 1.13
N PHE A 53 2.57 -6.28 -0.01
CA PHE A 53 1.52 -6.75 -0.91
C PHE A 53 0.59 -7.73 -0.20
N ARG A 54 1.15 -8.77 0.43
CA ARG A 54 0.38 -9.75 1.21
C ARG A 54 -0.48 -9.06 2.26
N PHE A 55 0.09 -8.14 3.03
CA PHE A 55 -0.60 -7.40 4.07
C PHE A 55 -1.82 -6.63 3.54
N ILE A 56 -1.65 -5.92 2.42
CA ILE A 56 -2.73 -5.13 1.80
C ILE A 56 -3.80 -6.05 1.21
N SER A 57 -3.42 -7.17 0.58
CA SER A 57 -4.36 -8.17 0.08
C SER A 57 -5.20 -8.77 1.21
N GLU A 58 -4.57 -9.18 2.31
CA GLU A 58 -5.28 -9.72 3.48
C GLU A 58 -6.24 -8.70 4.10
N PHE A 59 -5.83 -7.44 4.19
CA PHE A 59 -6.68 -6.36 4.68
C PHE A 59 -7.90 -6.15 3.78
N ARG A 60 -7.74 -6.19 2.45
CA ARG A 60 -8.85 -6.05 1.50
C ARG A 60 -9.87 -7.17 1.66
N GLU A 61 -9.41 -8.41 1.80
CA GLU A 61 -10.27 -9.58 1.90
C GLU A 61 -10.98 -9.68 3.24
N ASN A 62 -10.29 -9.35 4.33
CA ASN A 62 -10.77 -9.65 5.69
C ASN A 62 -11.19 -8.41 6.49
N GLY A 63 -10.86 -7.20 6.02
CA GLY A 63 -11.08 -5.94 6.74
C GLY A 63 -10.22 -5.78 8.00
N ARG A 64 -9.24 -6.67 8.20
CA ARG A 64 -8.33 -6.67 9.34
C ARG A 64 -6.99 -7.30 8.94
N ILE A 65 -5.96 -6.90 9.66
CA ILE A 65 -4.63 -7.52 9.62
C ILE A 65 -4.55 -8.47 10.82
N VAL A 66 -4.01 -9.67 10.64
CA VAL A 66 -3.88 -10.69 11.70
C VAL A 66 -2.42 -11.12 11.85
#